data_AF-G4Z6K7-F1
#
_entry.id   AF-G4Z6K7-F1
#
_cell.length_a   1.000
_cell.length_b   1.000
_cell.length_c   1.000
_cell.angle_alpha   90.00
_cell.angle_beta   90.00
_cell.angle_gamma   90.00
#
_symmetry.space_group_name_H-M   'P 1'
#
loop_
_entity.id
_entity.type
_entity.pdbx_description
1 polymer ?
#
loop_
_entity_poly.entity_id
_entity_poly.type
_entity_poly.pdbx_seq_one_letter_code
_entity_poly.pdbx_strand_id
1 'polypeptide(L)'
;MLALEEYSRGTSLTRALLVTVGSPLLVVAVVLLQESIPLQDPAAGWKANYGFWFRVGMVGIAVGIASTIHMRFWIGIDEVSILRTILYCIAVGVGYISSGMAVAAVWVFPIPFYMFTLGGLTSLIILVYIRIVMGSRAFWEIFHQHELLRRMKQISILQAFLYVVYPFYQVLFTKTNHRNYELPVIMLLPAFRLVIK
;
A
#
# COMPACT_ATOMS: atom_id res chain seq x y z
N MET A 1 7.28 -1.22 22.73
CA MET A 1 7.04 -0.05 23.60
C MET A 1 8.34 0.60 24.07
N LEU A 2 9.42 -0.15 24.30
CA LEU A 2 10.75 0.39 24.67
C LEU A 2 11.27 1.52 23.77
N ALA A 3 11.16 1.40 22.44
CA ALA A 3 11.69 2.41 21.51
C ALA A 3 11.02 3.80 21.59
N LEU A 4 9.73 3.89 21.96
CA LEU A 4 9.03 5.17 22.08
C LEU A 4 9.39 5.86 23.40
N GLU A 5 9.56 5.08 24.46
CA GLU A 5 9.94 5.54 25.79
C GLU A 5 11.39 6.06 25.79
N GLU A 6 12.30 5.34 25.14
CA GLU A 6 13.69 5.76 24.90
C GLU A 6 13.76 7.07 24.09
N TYR A 7 12.94 7.18 23.02
CA TYR A 7 12.86 8.40 22.21
C TYR A 7 12.29 9.58 23.00
N SER A 8 11.27 9.36 23.84
CA SER A 8 10.65 10.40 24.68
C SER A 8 11.59 10.93 25.77
N ARG A 9 12.50 10.09 26.29
CA ARG A 9 13.54 10.50 27.26
C ARG A 9 14.63 11.36 26.63
N GLY A 10 14.95 11.14 25.35
CA GLY A 10 16.03 11.84 24.64
C GLY A 10 15.60 13.02 23.77
N THR A 11 14.30 13.32 23.64
CA THR A 11 13.80 14.35 22.73
C THR A 11 12.79 15.30 23.38
N SER A 12 12.74 16.55 22.91
CA SER A 12 11.78 17.53 23.41
C SER A 12 10.35 17.12 23.06
N LEU A 13 9.41 17.40 23.99
CA LEU A 13 7.99 17.11 23.84
C LEU A 13 7.41 17.73 22.54
N THR A 14 7.92 18.90 22.14
CA THR A 14 7.61 19.55 20.86
C THR A 14 7.99 18.70 19.66
N ARG A 15 9.20 18.13 19.62
CA ARG A 15 9.65 17.26 18.53
C ARG A 15 8.86 15.95 18.49
N ALA A 16 8.52 15.39 19.65
CA ALA A 16 7.69 14.20 19.74
C ALA A 16 6.27 14.44 19.18
N LEU A 17 5.64 15.56 19.54
CA LEU A 17 4.34 15.97 19.00
C LEU A 17 4.40 16.22 17.49
N LEU A 18 5.44 16.93 17.03
CA LEU A 18 5.60 17.26 15.62
C LEU A 18 5.79 16.01 14.76
N VAL A 19 6.55 15.01 15.22
CA VAL A 19 6.70 13.73 14.51
C VAL A 19 5.40 12.93 14.52
N THR A 20 4.72 12.86 15.67
CA THR A 20 3.51 12.04 15.83
C THR A 20 2.31 12.60 15.06
N VAL A 21 2.16 13.93 14.99
CA VAL A 21 1.07 14.59 14.26
C VAL A 21 1.46 14.93 12.83
N GLY A 22 2.71 15.34 12.59
CA GLY A 22 3.19 15.73 11.26
C GLY A 22 3.24 14.55 10.29
N SER A 23 3.60 13.35 10.74
CA SER A 23 3.59 12.15 9.90
C SER A 23 2.20 11.83 9.31
N PRO A 24 1.13 11.67 10.11
CA PRO A 24 -0.20 11.45 9.54
C PRO A 24 -0.73 12.66 8.75
N LEU A 25 -0.40 13.89 9.16
CA LEU A 25 -0.82 15.08 8.42
C LEU A 25 -0.20 15.15 7.03
N LEU A 26 1.07 14.75 6.90
CA LEU A 26 1.76 14.66 5.61
C LEU A 26 1.13 13.60 4.71
N VAL A 27 0.77 12.44 5.27
CA VAL A 27 0.03 11.40 4.52
C VAL A 27 -1.32 11.94 4.05
N VAL A 28 -2.08 12.61 4.92
CA VAL A 28 -3.37 13.22 4.55
C VAL A 28 -3.20 14.24 3.44
N ALA A 29 -2.20 15.13 3.54
CA ALA A 29 -1.93 16.12 2.51
C ALA A 29 -1.62 15.48 1.15
N VAL A 30 -0.78 14.44 1.12
CA VAL A 30 -0.46 13.70 -0.11
C VAL A 30 -1.70 13.04 -0.70
N VAL A 31 -2.56 12.44 0.13
CA VAL A 31 -3.83 11.84 -0.32
C VAL A 31 -4.79 12.92 -0.85
N LEU A 32 -4.91 14.07 -0.21
CA LEU A 32 -5.76 15.15 -0.71
C LEU A 32 -5.25 15.72 -2.05
N LEU A 33 -3.93 15.86 -2.19
CA LEU A 33 -3.31 16.23 -3.46
C LEU A 33 -3.58 15.19 -4.54
N GLN A 34 -3.50 13.90 -4.21
CA GLN A 34 -3.91 12.81 -5.11
C GLN A 34 -5.37 12.96 -5.55
N GLU A 35 -6.27 13.18 -4.59
CA GLU A 35 -7.71 13.27 -4.80
C GLU A 35 -8.12 14.54 -5.55
N SER A 36 -7.27 15.57 -5.56
CA SER A 36 -7.50 16.79 -6.34
C SER A 36 -7.40 16.56 -7.86
N ILE A 37 -6.76 15.48 -8.29
CA ILE A 37 -6.54 15.19 -9.71
C ILE A 37 -7.82 14.62 -10.31
N PRO A 38 -8.49 15.31 -11.25
CA PRO A 38 -9.82 14.93 -11.68
C PRO A 38 -9.82 13.56 -12.37
N LEU A 39 -10.79 12.74 -12.00
CA LEU A 39 -11.11 11.51 -12.72
C LEU A 39 -11.98 11.86 -13.93
N GLN A 40 -11.72 11.20 -15.06
CA GLN A 40 -12.54 11.30 -16.27
C GLN A 40 -13.71 10.32 -16.17
N ASP A 41 -14.65 10.43 -17.10
CA ASP A 41 -15.75 9.45 -17.20
C ASP A 41 -15.17 8.06 -17.48
N PRO A 42 -15.43 7.05 -16.63
CA PRO A 42 -14.99 5.69 -16.87
C PRO A 42 -15.54 5.10 -18.17
N ALA A 43 -16.72 5.55 -18.62
CA ALA A 43 -17.34 5.10 -19.87
C ALA A 43 -16.58 5.55 -21.13
N ALA A 44 -15.78 6.63 -21.02
CA ALA A 44 -14.87 7.05 -22.10
C ALA A 44 -13.69 6.08 -22.32
N GLY A 45 -13.57 5.06 -21.47
CA GLY A 45 -12.60 3.98 -21.59
C GLY A 45 -11.22 4.34 -21.05
N TRP A 46 -10.37 3.31 -20.94
CA TRP A 46 -9.11 3.39 -20.23
C TRP A 46 -8.10 4.38 -20.82
N LYS A 47 -8.14 4.62 -22.14
CA LYS A 47 -7.23 5.56 -22.82
C LYS A 47 -7.51 7.03 -22.48
N ALA A 48 -8.77 7.38 -22.24
CA ALA A 48 -9.18 8.74 -21.92
C ALA A 48 -8.95 9.10 -20.43
N ASN A 49 -8.69 8.10 -19.59
CA ASN A 49 -8.66 8.23 -18.12
C ASN A 49 -7.23 8.48 -17.58
N TYR A 50 -6.60 9.57 -18.00
CA TYR A 50 -5.23 9.91 -17.57
C TYR A 50 -5.12 10.20 -16.06
N GLY A 51 -6.16 10.79 -15.45
CA GLY A 51 -6.18 11.09 -14.02
C GLY A 51 -6.17 9.82 -13.17
N PHE A 52 -6.88 8.79 -13.63
CA PHE A 52 -6.85 7.46 -13.01
C PHE A 52 -5.43 6.88 -13.02
N TRP A 53 -4.76 6.91 -14.18
CA TRP A 53 -3.39 6.38 -14.31
C TRP A 53 -2.37 7.12 -13.46
N PHE A 54 -2.50 8.45 -13.36
CA PHE A 54 -1.62 9.23 -12.50
C PHE A 54 -1.77 8.82 -11.02
N ARG A 55 -3.02 8.74 -10.53
CA ARG A 55 -3.31 8.29 -9.16
C ARG A 55 -2.78 6.88 -8.91
N VAL A 56 -2.96 5.96 -9.86
CA VAL A 56 -2.40 4.60 -9.82
C VAL A 56 -0.88 4.63 -9.69
N GLY A 57 -0.19 5.46 -10.47
CA GLY A 57 1.26 5.63 -10.39
C GLY A 57 1.73 6.08 -9.02
N MET A 58 1.03 7.05 -8.40
CA MET A 58 1.35 7.50 -7.05
C MET A 58 1.17 6.40 -6.01
N VAL A 59 0.10 5.61 -6.12
CA VAL A 59 -0.09 4.46 -5.23
C VAL A 59 1.02 3.43 -5.44
N GLY A 60 1.43 3.16 -6.69
CA GLY A 60 2.56 2.28 -6.98
C GLY A 60 3.87 2.76 -6.33
N ILE A 61 4.15 4.07 -6.39
CA ILE A 61 5.30 4.68 -5.70
C ILE A 61 5.19 4.49 -4.18
N ALA A 62 4.01 4.74 -3.59
CA ALA A 62 3.78 4.54 -2.17
C ALA A 62 3.98 3.08 -1.74
N VAL A 63 3.52 2.12 -2.55
CA VAL A 63 3.76 0.69 -2.36
C VAL A 63 5.26 0.37 -2.45
N GLY A 64 6.00 0.99 -3.38
CA GLY A 64 7.45 0.89 -3.47
C GLY A 64 8.15 1.36 -2.20
N ILE A 65 7.78 2.52 -1.66
CA ILE A 65 8.33 3.06 -0.41
C ILE A 65 8.02 2.12 0.76
N ALA A 66 6.76 1.70 0.92
CA ALA A 66 6.37 0.76 1.97
C ALA A 66 7.14 -0.57 1.88
N SER A 67 7.34 -1.07 0.65
CA SER A 67 8.10 -2.30 0.41
C SER A 67 9.57 -2.17 0.82
N THR A 68 10.22 -1.03 0.55
CA THR A 68 11.61 -0.83 0.99
C THR A 68 11.74 -0.71 2.50
N ILE A 69 10.78 -0.08 3.18
CA ILE A 69 10.71 -0.04 4.65
C ILE A 69 10.53 -1.46 5.21
N HIS A 70 9.62 -2.25 4.64
CA HIS A 70 9.45 -3.65 5.03
C HIS A 70 10.72 -4.46 4.78
N MET A 71 11.38 -4.33 3.63
CA MET A 71 12.63 -5.06 3.39
C MET A 71 13.72 -4.72 4.42
N ARG A 72 13.87 -3.44 4.78
CA ARG A 72 14.83 -3.00 5.81
C ARG A 72 14.53 -3.64 7.17
N PHE A 73 13.27 -3.59 7.59
CA PHE A 73 12.88 -4.10 8.91
C PHE A 73 12.91 -5.64 9.01
N TRP A 74 12.59 -6.34 7.92
CA TRP A 74 12.37 -7.79 7.94
C TRP A 74 13.57 -8.61 7.50
N ILE A 75 14.33 -8.12 6.53
CA ILE A 75 15.45 -8.84 5.90
C ILE A 75 16.80 -8.29 6.41
N GLY A 76 16.80 -7.14 7.09
CA GLY A 76 18.02 -6.53 7.61
C GLY A 76 18.96 -6.04 6.49
N ILE A 77 18.39 -5.65 5.35
CA ILE A 77 19.19 -5.10 4.24
C ILE A 77 19.79 -3.77 4.68
N ASP A 78 21.12 -3.71 4.76
CA ASP A 78 21.89 -2.48 4.96
C ASP A 78 21.54 -1.41 3.91
N GLU A 79 21.80 -0.14 4.22
CA GLU A 79 21.32 1.03 3.47
C GLU A 79 21.50 0.93 1.95
N VAL A 80 20.45 0.48 1.26
CA VAL A 80 20.36 0.56 -0.19
C VAL A 80 20.44 2.03 -0.58
N SER A 81 21.35 2.36 -1.51
CA SER A 81 21.52 3.71 -2.04
C SER A 81 20.17 4.38 -2.35
N ILE A 82 20.01 5.64 -1.93
CA ILE A 82 18.79 6.43 -2.13
C ILE A 82 18.39 6.43 -3.62
N LEU A 83 19.36 6.55 -4.52
CA LEU A 83 19.10 6.52 -5.97
C LEU A 83 18.45 5.21 -6.41
N ARG A 84 18.95 4.06 -5.92
CA ARG A 84 18.37 2.75 -6.24
C ARG A 84 16.96 2.61 -5.69
N THR A 85 16.71 3.16 -4.50
CA THR A 85 15.38 3.21 -3.89
C THR A 85 14.41 4.08 -4.71
N ILE A 86 14.84 5.26 -5.17
CA ILE A 86 14.03 6.13 -6.03
C ILE A 86 13.70 5.44 -7.35
N LEU A 87 14.72 4.88 -8.02
CA LEU A 87 14.53 4.15 -9.28
C LEU A 87 13.57 2.97 -9.12
N TYR A 88 13.67 2.24 -8.01
CA TYR A 88 12.74 1.18 -7.67
C TYR A 88 11.31 1.68 -7.52
N CYS A 89 11.09 2.73 -6.72
CA CYS A 89 9.74 3.27 -6.52
C CYS A 89 9.12 3.76 -7.83
N ILE A 90 9.91 4.40 -8.70
CA ILE A 90 9.47 4.80 -10.04
C ILE A 90 9.13 3.56 -10.88
N ALA A 91 9.98 2.53 -10.87
CA ALA A 91 9.74 1.29 -11.60
C ALA A 91 8.45 0.59 -11.13
N VAL A 92 8.16 0.58 -9.83
CA VAL A 92 6.90 0.05 -9.30
C VAL A 92 5.73 0.89 -9.79
N GLY A 93 5.80 2.23 -9.72
CA GLY A 93 4.76 3.11 -10.23
C GLY A 93 4.45 2.89 -11.72
N VAL A 94 5.49 2.84 -12.56
CA VAL A 94 5.35 2.56 -14.00
C VAL A 94 4.83 1.14 -14.26
N GLY A 95 5.28 0.16 -13.48
CA GLY A 95 4.81 -1.22 -13.53
C GLY A 95 3.31 -1.31 -13.24
N TYR A 96 2.82 -0.59 -12.24
CA TYR A 96 1.39 -0.51 -11.92
C TYR A 96 0.59 0.06 -13.09
N ILE A 97 1.01 1.20 -13.64
CA ILE A 97 0.33 1.85 -14.76
C ILE A 97 0.29 0.92 -15.98
N SER A 98 1.46 0.47 -16.44
CA SER A 98 1.59 -0.34 -17.66
C SER A 98 0.78 -1.64 -17.59
N SER A 99 0.83 -2.30 -16.44
CA SER A 99 0.12 -3.56 -16.23
C SER A 99 -1.38 -3.36 -16.10
N GLY A 100 -1.79 -2.30 -15.41
CA GLY A 100 -3.19 -1.89 -15.37
C GLY A 100 -3.71 -1.57 -16.77
N MET A 101 -2.95 -0.84 -17.59
CA MET A 101 -3.34 -0.54 -18.98
C MET A 101 -3.44 -1.82 -19.81
N ALA A 102 -2.51 -2.77 -19.65
CA ALA A 102 -2.57 -4.07 -20.33
C ALA A 102 -3.82 -4.87 -19.94
N VAL A 103 -4.13 -4.97 -18.64
CA VAL A 103 -5.34 -5.64 -18.16
C VAL A 103 -6.60 -4.93 -18.65
N ALA A 104 -6.64 -3.60 -18.58
CA ALA A 104 -7.77 -2.80 -19.07
C ALA A 104 -7.97 -2.94 -20.59
N ALA A 105 -6.90 -3.21 -21.35
CA ALA A 105 -6.98 -3.41 -22.79
C ALA A 105 -7.58 -4.78 -23.18
N VAL A 106 -7.40 -5.81 -22.35
CA VAL A 106 -7.85 -7.19 -22.66
C VAL A 106 -9.09 -7.63 -21.91
N TRP A 107 -9.44 -6.96 -20.79
CA TRP A 107 -10.52 -7.40 -19.91
C TRP A 107 -11.64 -6.36 -19.79
N VAL A 108 -11.52 -5.42 -18.85
CA VAL A 108 -12.56 -4.40 -18.59
C VAL A 108 -11.96 -3.17 -17.92
N PHE A 109 -12.54 -2.01 -18.17
CA PHE A 109 -12.25 -0.76 -17.49
C PHE A 109 -13.55 -0.12 -16.97
N PRO A 110 -13.59 0.38 -15.72
CA PRO A 110 -12.53 0.35 -14.70
C PRO A 110 -12.29 -1.07 -14.16
N ILE A 111 -11.04 -1.37 -13.78
CA ILE A 111 -10.67 -2.71 -13.30
C ILE A 111 -11.27 -2.93 -11.91
N PRO A 112 -12.09 -3.98 -11.71
CA PRO A 112 -12.65 -4.28 -10.40
C PRO A 112 -11.54 -4.69 -9.43
N PHE A 113 -11.63 -4.20 -8.18
CA PHE A 113 -10.68 -4.50 -7.10
C PHE A 113 -9.21 -4.37 -7.52
N TYR A 114 -8.84 -3.26 -8.17
CA TYR A 114 -7.54 -3.03 -8.80
C TYR A 114 -6.32 -3.55 -8.00
N MET A 115 -6.25 -3.25 -6.69
CA MET A 115 -5.15 -3.68 -5.80
C MET A 115 -5.10 -5.19 -5.59
N PHE A 116 -6.26 -5.85 -5.56
CA PHE A 116 -6.35 -7.30 -5.47
C PHE A 116 -6.00 -7.94 -6.82
N THR A 117 -6.59 -7.44 -7.90
CA THR A 117 -6.39 -7.94 -9.27
C THR A 117 -4.92 -7.89 -9.70
N LEU A 118 -4.20 -6.85 -9.31
CA LEU A 118 -2.77 -6.69 -9.62
C LEU A 118 -1.84 -7.10 -8.48
N GLY A 119 -2.36 -7.55 -7.33
CA GLY A 119 -1.55 -7.90 -6.15
C GLY A 119 -0.54 -9.02 -6.41
N GLY A 120 -0.91 -10.00 -7.26
CA GLY A 120 0.02 -11.06 -7.70
C GLY A 120 1.18 -10.51 -8.52
N LEU A 121 0.92 -9.52 -9.38
CA LEU A 121 1.94 -8.89 -10.20
C LEU A 121 2.87 -7.99 -9.38
N THR A 122 2.34 -7.27 -8.40
CA THR A 122 3.13 -6.53 -7.42
C THR A 122 4.12 -7.42 -6.70
N SER A 123 3.67 -8.61 -6.29
CA SER A 123 4.53 -9.59 -5.63
C SER A 123 5.66 -10.06 -6.56
N LEU A 124 5.39 -10.26 -7.85
CA LEU A 124 6.41 -10.61 -8.85
C LEU A 124 7.44 -9.48 -9.04
N ILE A 125 6.99 -8.23 -9.17
CA ILE A 125 7.89 -7.07 -9.32
C ILE A 125 8.80 -6.94 -8.10
N ILE A 126 8.26 -7.13 -6.89
CA ILE A 126 9.02 -7.13 -5.64
C ILE A 126 10.08 -8.25 -5.63
N LEU A 127 9.71 -9.48 -6.01
CA LEU A 127 10.63 -10.61 -6.04
C LEU A 127 11.77 -10.39 -7.04
N VAL A 128 11.45 -9.87 -8.24
CA VAL A 128 12.45 -9.51 -9.25
C VAL A 128 13.39 -8.43 -8.72
N TYR A 129 12.86 -7.41 -8.04
CA TYR A 129 13.68 -6.36 -7.44
C TYR A 129 14.62 -6.89 -6.36
N ILE A 130 14.11 -7.71 -5.42
CA ILE A 130 14.93 -8.37 -4.39
C ILE A 130 16.04 -9.18 -5.07
N ARG A 131 15.70 -9.94 -6.11
CA ARG A 131 16.65 -10.76 -6.87
C ARG A 131 17.73 -9.94 -7.58
N ILE A 132 17.41 -8.74 -8.05
CA ILE A 132 18.36 -7.82 -8.70
C ILE A 132 19.25 -7.14 -7.65
N VAL A 133 18.69 -6.67 -6.53
CA VAL A 133 19.43 -5.90 -5.52
C VAL A 133 20.27 -6.77 -4.60
N MET A 134 19.75 -7.91 -4.16
CA MET A 134 20.42 -8.82 -3.22
C MET A 134 21.20 -9.93 -3.93
N GLY A 135 21.03 -10.08 -5.25
CA GLY A 135 21.63 -11.15 -6.03
C GLY A 135 20.98 -12.52 -5.79
N SER A 136 21.46 -13.53 -6.53
CA SER A 136 20.81 -14.86 -6.52
C SER A 136 20.95 -15.58 -5.19
N ARG A 137 22.08 -15.42 -4.51
CA ARG A 137 22.41 -16.21 -3.32
C ARG A 137 21.51 -15.84 -2.14
N ALA A 138 21.41 -14.54 -1.83
CA ALA A 138 20.55 -14.05 -0.76
C ALA A 138 19.04 -14.22 -1.08
N PHE A 139 18.65 -14.15 -2.36
CA PHE A 139 17.28 -14.47 -2.77
C PHE A 139 16.89 -15.91 -2.41
N TRP A 140 17.76 -16.89 -2.73
CA TRP A 140 17.51 -18.29 -2.39
C TRP A 140 17.54 -18.54 -0.88
N GLU A 141 18.37 -17.81 -0.14
CA GLU A 141 18.45 -17.89 1.31
C GLU A 141 17.15 -17.41 1.99
N ILE A 142 16.60 -16.27 1.55
CA ILE A 142 15.27 -15.81 1.98
C ILE A 142 14.19 -16.82 1.60
N PHE A 143 14.29 -17.41 0.40
CA PHE A 143 13.31 -18.39 -0.08
C PHE A 143 13.38 -19.71 0.71
N HIS A 144 14.54 -20.07 1.25
CA HIS A 144 14.69 -21.22 2.15
C HIS A 144 14.24 -20.94 3.59
N GLN A 145 14.18 -19.67 4.00
CA GLN A 145 13.64 -19.29 5.30
C GLN A 145 12.10 -19.31 5.28
N HIS A 146 11.54 -20.50 5.46
CA HIS A 146 10.09 -20.76 5.46
C HIS A 146 9.31 -19.87 6.44
N GLU A 147 9.91 -19.43 7.55
CA GLU A 147 9.26 -18.52 8.50
C GLU A 147 9.04 -17.12 7.92
N LEU A 148 10.02 -16.56 7.21
CA LEU A 148 9.88 -15.24 6.57
C LEU A 148 8.84 -15.27 5.47
N LEU A 149 8.85 -16.32 4.63
CA LEU A 149 7.82 -16.52 3.61
C LEU A 149 6.43 -16.67 4.22
N ARG A 150 6.30 -17.39 5.34
CA ARG A 150 5.02 -17.54 6.04
C ARG A 150 4.49 -16.20 6.55
N ARG A 151 5.35 -15.37 7.14
CA ARG A 151 4.96 -14.04 7.63
C ARG A 151 4.63 -13.09 6.47
N MET A 152 5.41 -13.08 5.39
CA MET A 152 5.10 -12.30 4.19
C MET A 152 3.74 -12.71 3.62
N LYS A 153 3.48 -14.02 3.50
CA LYS A 153 2.19 -14.54 3.05
C LYS A 153 1.04 -14.09 3.95
N GLN A 154 1.20 -14.15 5.27
CA GLN A 154 0.18 -13.68 6.22
C GLN A 154 -0.13 -12.20 6.04
N ILE A 155 0.88 -11.35 5.87
CA ILE A 155 0.69 -9.92 5.65
C ILE A 155 -0.01 -9.66 4.32
N SER A 156 0.41 -10.34 3.24
CA SER A 156 -0.25 -10.21 1.94
C SER A 156 -1.71 -10.67 1.98
N ILE A 157 -2.02 -11.75 2.71
CA ILE A 157 -3.41 -12.20 2.93
C ILE A 157 -4.19 -11.15 3.72
N LEU A 158 -3.60 -10.57 4.75
CA LEU A 158 -4.23 -9.55 5.59
C LEU A 158 -4.50 -8.26 4.80
N GLN A 159 -3.56 -7.83 3.96
CA GLN A 159 -3.74 -6.70 3.04
C GLN A 159 -4.83 -7.01 2.00
N ALA A 160 -4.81 -8.20 1.40
CA ALA A 160 -5.86 -8.63 0.46
C ALA A 160 -7.24 -8.64 1.11
N PHE A 161 -7.34 -9.12 2.35
CA PHE A 161 -8.57 -9.10 3.12
C PHE A 161 -9.09 -7.68 3.34
N LEU A 162 -8.21 -6.73 3.70
CA LEU A 162 -8.57 -5.32 3.85
C LEU A 162 -9.11 -4.71 2.54
N TYR A 163 -8.54 -5.06 1.38
CA TYR A 163 -9.04 -4.58 0.09
C TYR A 163 -10.44 -5.08 -0.27
N VAL A 164 -10.91 -6.18 0.34
CA VAL A 164 -12.27 -6.71 0.13
C VAL A 164 -13.24 -6.23 1.20
N VAL A 165 -12.83 -6.23 2.46
CA VAL A 165 -13.66 -5.80 3.59
C VAL A 165 -13.97 -4.30 3.49
N TYR A 166 -13.03 -3.48 3.05
CA TYR A 166 -13.24 -2.03 3.01
C TYR A 166 -14.34 -1.60 2.02
N PRO A 167 -14.39 -2.09 0.76
CA PRO A 167 -15.54 -1.86 -0.12
C PRO A 167 -16.86 -2.40 0.44
N PHE A 168 -16.83 -3.57 1.10
CA PHE A 168 -18.03 -4.15 1.70
C PHE A 168 -18.57 -3.27 2.84
N TYR A 169 -17.67 -2.78 3.69
CA TYR A 169 -17.96 -1.81 4.72
C TYR A 169 -18.51 -0.51 4.15
N GLN A 170 -17.91 0.00 3.07
CA GLN A 170 -18.37 1.21 2.40
C GLN A 170 -19.79 1.05 1.86
N VAL A 171 -20.10 -0.07 1.21
CA VAL A 171 -21.47 -0.38 0.74
C VAL A 171 -22.44 -0.48 1.91
N LEU A 172 -22.04 -1.14 3.00
CA LEU A 172 -22.86 -1.25 4.21
C LEU A 172 -23.16 0.14 4.79
N PHE A 173 -22.11 0.95 4.96
CA PHE A 173 -22.20 2.32 5.48
C PHE A 173 -23.09 3.20 4.62
N THR A 174 -22.93 3.20 3.29
CA THR A 174 -23.78 3.98 2.38
C THR A 174 -25.25 3.56 2.45
N LYS A 175 -25.54 2.27 2.66
CA LYS A 175 -26.93 1.78 2.82
C LYS A 175 -27.53 2.08 4.20
N THR A 176 -26.70 2.24 5.22
CA THR A 176 -27.14 2.55 6.59
C THR A 176 -27.07 4.03 6.93
N ASN A 177 -26.48 4.85 6.05
CA ASN A 177 -26.43 6.31 6.16
C ASN A 177 -27.87 6.83 6.28
N HIS A 178 -28.12 7.66 7.30
CA HIS A 178 -29.40 8.20 7.74
C HIS A 178 -30.39 7.20 8.40
N ARG A 179 -29.92 6.06 8.93
CA ARG A 179 -30.71 5.15 9.77
C ARG A 179 -30.10 4.99 11.16
N ASN A 180 -30.89 4.49 12.12
CA ASN A 180 -30.47 4.17 13.50
C ASN A 180 -29.31 3.15 13.62
N TYR A 181 -28.79 2.63 12.49
CA TYR A 181 -27.71 1.65 12.42
C TYR A 181 -26.34 2.26 12.05
N GLU A 182 -26.22 3.59 11.88
CA GLU A 182 -24.93 4.25 11.61
C GLU A 182 -23.88 3.97 12.70
N LEU A 183 -24.28 4.09 13.97
CA LEU A 183 -23.37 3.99 15.11
C LEU A 183 -22.81 2.56 15.30
N PRO A 184 -23.62 1.49 15.21
CA PRO A 184 -23.13 0.11 15.15
C PRO A 184 -22.19 -0.16 13.97
N VAL A 185 -22.49 0.39 12.79
CA VAL A 185 -21.63 0.21 11.60
C VAL A 185 -20.29 0.91 11.80
N ILE A 186 -20.25 2.12 12.36
CA ILE A 186 -18.99 2.80 12.68
C ILE A 186 -18.14 2.00 13.68
N MET A 187 -18.77 1.37 14.68
CA MET A 187 -18.08 0.53 15.66
C MET A 187 -17.59 -0.82 15.12
N LEU A 188 -18.08 -1.26 13.97
CA LEU A 188 -17.64 -2.49 13.32
C LEU A 188 -16.18 -2.41 12.88
N LEU A 189 -15.70 -1.23 12.48
CA LEU A 189 -14.30 -1.02 12.05
C LEU A 189 -13.28 -1.22 13.19
N PRO A 190 -13.43 -0.59 14.37
CA PRO A 190 -12.57 -0.87 15.53
C PRO A 190 -12.76 -2.29 16.08
N ALA A 191 -13.95 -2.89 16.02
CA ALA A 191 -14.18 -4.27 16.42
C ALA A 191 -13.43 -5.27 15.52
N PHE A 192 -13.49 -5.09 14.19
CA PHE A 192 -12.68 -5.86 13.25
C PHE A 192 -11.19 -5.73 13.55
N ARG A 193 -10.73 -4.51 13.86
CA ARG A 193 -9.34 -4.23 14.20
C ARG A 193 -8.89 -4.92 15.50
N LEU A 194 -9.81 -5.16 16.43
CA LEU A 194 -9.56 -5.91 17.67
C LEU A 194 -9.49 -7.42 17.45
N VAL A 195 -10.30 -7.96 16.52
CA VAL A 195 -10.34 -9.41 16.22
C VAL A 195 -9.19 -9.85 15.30
N ILE A 196 -8.70 -8.96 14.43
CA ILE A 196 -7.59 -9.23 13.50
C ILE A 196 -6.21 -9.16 14.19
N LYS A 197 -6.16 -8.70 15.44
CA LYS A 197 -4.93 -8.56 16.23
C LYS A 197 -4.48 -9.90 16.80
#